data_AF-A0A847H5Q2-F1
#
_entry.id   AF-A0A847H5Q2-F1
#
_cell.length_a   1.000
_cell.length_b   1.000
_cell.length_c   1.000
_cell.angle_alpha   90.00
_cell.angle_beta   90.00
_cell.angle_gamma   90.00
#
_symmetry.space_group_name_H-M   'P 1'
#
loop_
_entity.id
_entity.type
_entity.pdbx_description
1 polymer ?
#
loop_
_entity_poly.entity_id
_entity_poly.type
_entity_poly.pdbx_seq_one_letter_code
_entity_poly.pdbx_strand_id
1 'polypeptide(L)'
;MTSTQEIKENPEHNNGQYDRKPRNWMQERRKVRRFRILLTRLKFFARIGGFVLIAWLLFKLVNLSCWQLDKQIFTVYPSKHLEIEGYNILTTEQILKELKKVKLQDKPLYLIDTRIIEKRLEEMPPVNKAIIRRYWLPSRLRIYIDERTPVLSITPNPKVAPIAAF
;
A
#
# COMPACT_ATOMS: atom_id res chain seq x y z
N MET A 1 104.82 30.15 17.54
CA MET A 1 104.26 30.27 18.89
C MET A 1 102.79 30.65 18.73
N THR A 2 101.93 29.64 18.66
CA THR A 2 100.98 29.27 19.74
C THR A 2 99.93 30.34 19.98
N SER A 3 98.72 30.08 19.47
CA SER A 3 97.45 30.07 20.21
C SER A 3 96.34 30.17 19.16
N THR A 4 95.86 29.03 18.66
CA THR A 4 94.65 28.37 19.16
C THR A 4 93.40 29.16 18.80
N GLN A 5 92.70 28.63 17.80
CA GLN A 5 91.32 28.95 17.46
C GLN A 5 90.44 28.83 18.70
N GLU A 6 89.74 29.91 19.09
CA GLU A 6 88.53 29.77 19.89
C GLU A 6 87.32 29.78 18.95
N ILE A 7 86.93 28.56 18.58
CA ILE A 7 85.60 28.22 18.11
C ILE A 7 84.63 28.51 19.27
N LYS A 8 83.86 29.59 19.20
CA LYS A 8 82.63 29.71 19.98
C LYS A 8 81.48 29.08 19.17
N GLU A 9 81.39 27.76 19.27
CA GLU A 9 80.11 27.08 19.11
C GLU A 9 79.21 27.54 20.25
N ASN A 10 78.13 28.26 19.94
CA ASN A 10 76.99 28.39 20.84
C ASN A 10 75.83 27.55 20.27
N PRO A 11 75.55 26.36 20.84
CA PRO A 11 74.46 25.51 20.42
C PRO A 11 73.21 25.91 21.21
N GLU A 12 72.46 26.91 20.74
CA GLU A 12 71.16 27.23 21.35
C GLU A 12 69.98 26.87 20.45
N HIS A 13 69.15 26.00 21.02
CA HIS A 13 67.79 25.66 20.66
C HIS A 13 67.55 24.63 19.54
N ASN A 14 68.12 23.45 19.73
CA ASN A 14 67.29 22.25 19.64
C ASN A 14 66.56 22.10 20.98
N ASN A 15 65.22 22.04 20.98
CA ASN A 15 64.45 21.30 21.97
C ASN A 15 63.02 21.19 21.45
N GLY A 16 62.74 20.06 20.79
CA GLY A 16 61.40 19.63 20.46
C GLY A 16 60.49 19.74 21.69
N GLN A 17 59.58 20.72 21.64
CA GLN A 17 58.49 20.84 22.58
C GLN A 17 57.57 19.63 22.35
N TYR A 18 57.85 18.54 23.05
CA TYR A 18 56.86 17.49 23.25
C TYR A 18 55.74 18.08 24.10
N ASP A 19 54.66 18.48 23.44
CA ASP A 19 53.39 18.82 24.08
C ASP A 19 53.02 17.72 25.08
N ARG A 20 53.27 17.96 26.36
CA ARG A 20 52.80 17.11 27.46
C ARG A 20 51.30 17.29 27.56
N LYS A 21 50.56 16.55 26.74
CA LYS A 21 49.09 16.57 26.74
C LYS A 21 48.59 16.22 28.14
N PRO A 22 47.70 17.04 28.71
CA PRO A 22 47.26 16.88 30.09
C PRO A 22 46.59 15.52 30.28
N ARG A 23 46.77 14.88 31.43
CA ARG A 23 46.20 13.57 31.79
C ARG A 23 44.69 13.48 31.54
N ASN A 24 43.99 14.62 31.60
CA ASN A 24 42.55 14.75 31.33
C ASN A 24 42.20 14.52 29.85
N TRP A 25 43.11 14.82 28.91
CA TRP A 25 42.93 14.59 27.48
C TRP A 25 42.85 13.10 27.12
N MET A 26 43.60 12.25 27.83
CA MET A 26 43.48 10.80 27.69
C MET A 26 42.13 10.28 28.19
N GLN A 27 41.53 10.92 29.20
CA GLN A 27 40.22 10.55 29.73
C GLN A 27 39.08 11.00 28.80
N GLU A 28 39.17 12.21 28.24
CA GLU A 28 38.22 12.73 27.25
C GLU A 28 38.21 11.89 25.97
N ARG A 29 39.37 11.46 25.49
CA ARG A 29 39.47 10.52 24.36
C ARG A 29 38.76 9.20 24.59
N ARG A 30 38.78 8.68 25.82
CA ARG A 30 38.06 7.45 26.18
C ARG A 30 36.55 7.65 26.12
N LYS A 31 36.03 8.80 26.59
CA LYS A 31 34.61 9.16 26.48
C LYS A 31 34.20 9.27 25.00
N VAL A 32 34.96 10.02 24.20
CA VAL A 32 34.70 10.18 22.76
C VAL A 32 34.75 8.83 22.01
N ARG A 33 35.69 7.94 22.35
CA ARG A 33 35.77 6.60 21.74
C ARG A 33 34.56 5.74 22.12
N ARG A 34 34.13 5.76 23.39
CA ARG A 34 32.92 5.06 23.86
C ARG A 34 31.67 5.59 23.16
N PHE A 35 31.52 6.91 23.03
CA PHE A 35 30.41 7.52 22.27
C PHE A 35 30.43 7.14 20.80
N ARG A 36 31.59 7.13 20.12
CA ARG A 36 31.68 6.66 18.72
C ARG A 36 31.25 5.20 18.57
N ILE A 37 31.72 4.32 19.45
CA ILE A 37 31.33 2.89 19.43
C ILE A 37 29.83 2.75 19.70
N LEU A 38 29.28 3.51 20.64
CA LEU A 38 27.85 3.53 20.96
C LEU A 38 27.01 4.04 19.79
N LEU A 39 27.43 5.13 19.12
CA LEU A 39 26.76 5.65 17.92
C LEU A 39 26.80 4.66 16.76
N THR A 40 27.92 3.95 16.55
CA THR A 40 27.99 2.91 15.51
C THR A 40 27.07 1.74 15.83
N ARG A 41 26.99 1.30 17.09
CA ARG A 41 26.04 0.28 17.53
C ARG A 41 24.59 0.76 17.39
N LEU A 42 24.30 1.99 17.79
CA LEU A 42 22.97 2.60 17.66
C LEU A 42 22.55 2.71 16.20
N LYS A 43 23.45 3.07 15.28
CA LYS A 43 23.17 3.07 13.83
C LYS A 43 22.82 1.68 13.31
N PHE A 44 23.48 0.64 13.80
CA PHE A 44 23.15 -0.74 13.46
C PHE A 44 21.76 -1.14 13.99
N PHE A 45 21.47 -0.83 15.26
CA PHE A 45 20.14 -1.06 15.85
C PHE A 45 19.05 -0.23 15.17
N ALA A 46 19.33 1.01 14.75
CA ALA A 46 18.40 1.85 14.02
C ALA A 46 18.10 1.29 12.62
N ARG A 47 19.08 0.68 11.95
CA ARG A 47 18.83 -0.04 10.68
C ARG A 47 17.93 -1.24 10.88
N ILE A 48 18.22 -2.09 11.86
CA ILE A 48 17.36 -3.24 12.19
C ILE A 48 15.97 -2.78 12.60
N GLY A 49 15.88 -1.78 13.48
CA GLY A 49 14.63 -1.16 13.90
C GLY A 49 13.85 -0.60 12.72
N GLY A 50 14.53 0.01 11.74
CA GLY A 50 13.93 0.45 10.48
C GLY A 50 13.32 -0.70 9.69
N PHE A 51 14.03 -1.82 9.53
CA PHE A 51 13.48 -3.01 8.87
C PHE A 51 12.27 -3.60 9.62
N VAL A 52 12.35 -3.70 10.95
CA VAL A 52 11.23 -4.18 11.77
C VAL A 52 10.02 -3.25 11.67
N LEU A 53 10.25 -1.93 11.68
CA LEU A 53 9.19 -0.93 11.53
C LEU A 53 8.55 -1.01 10.14
N ILE A 54 9.34 -1.16 9.08
CA ILE A 54 8.83 -1.36 7.72
C ILE A 54 7.99 -2.65 7.64
N ALA A 55 8.51 -3.76 8.17
CA ALA A 55 7.77 -5.02 8.19
C ALA A 55 6.46 -4.90 8.97
N TRP A 56 6.47 -4.19 10.11
CA TRP A 56 5.28 -3.91 10.90
C TRP A 56 4.27 -3.01 10.17
N LEU A 57 4.74 -1.98 9.48
CA LEU A 57 3.89 -1.13 8.64
C LEU A 57 3.26 -1.92 7.49
N LEU A 58 4.02 -2.77 6.80
CA LEU A 58 3.49 -3.64 5.75
C LEU A 58 2.45 -4.61 6.31
N PHE A 59 2.72 -5.21 7.47
CA PHE A 59 1.76 -6.08 8.16
C PHE A 59 0.46 -5.34 8.52
N LYS A 60 0.56 -4.09 8.99
CA LYS A 60 -0.61 -3.25 9.24
C LYS A 60 -1.31 -2.86 7.94
N LEU A 61 -0.56 -2.57 6.87
CA LEU A 61 -1.10 -2.17 5.57
C LEU A 61 -1.97 -3.27 4.96
N VAL A 62 -1.52 -4.54 5.02
CA VAL A 62 -2.29 -5.69 4.52
C VAL A 62 -3.58 -5.92 5.32
N ASN A 63 -3.57 -5.63 6.62
CA ASN A 63 -4.71 -5.82 7.52
C ASN A 63 -5.65 -4.61 7.62
N LEU A 64 -5.47 -3.57 6.80
CA LEU A 64 -6.37 -2.43 6.81
C LEU A 64 -7.76 -2.83 6.30
N SER A 65 -8.79 -2.33 6.98
CA SER A 65 -10.19 -2.50 6.58
C SER A 65 -10.51 -1.87 5.22
N CYS A 66 -9.68 -0.95 4.72
CA CYS A 66 -9.89 -0.31 3.42
C CYS A 66 -9.77 -1.25 2.21
N TRP A 67 -9.18 -2.44 2.39
CA TRP A 67 -9.11 -3.49 1.36
C TRP A 67 -10.30 -4.46 1.40
N GLN A 68 -11.07 -4.45 2.49
CA GLN A 68 -12.21 -5.33 2.67
C GLN A 68 -13.47 -4.66 2.12
N LEU A 69 -14.21 -5.41 1.31
CA LEU A 69 -15.50 -4.97 0.80
C LEU A 69 -16.56 -5.22 1.88
N ASP A 70 -17.44 -4.25 2.11
CA ASP A 70 -18.51 -4.40 3.10
C ASP A 70 -19.42 -5.60 2.75
N LYS A 71 -19.84 -6.35 3.77
CA LYS A 71 -20.66 -7.57 3.61
C LYS A 71 -22.05 -7.25 3.06
N GLN A 72 -22.51 -6.02 3.27
CA GLN A 72 -23.86 -5.57 2.89
C GLN A 72 -23.87 -4.68 1.65
N ILE A 73 -22.81 -4.67 0.82
CA ILE A 73 -22.74 -3.81 -0.38
C ILE A 73 -23.90 -3.98 -1.36
N PHE A 74 -24.49 -5.18 -1.41
CA PHE A 74 -25.61 -5.48 -2.32
C PHE A 74 -26.97 -5.15 -1.70
N THR A 75 -27.04 -4.78 -0.42
CA THR A 75 -28.30 -4.47 0.27
C THR A 75 -28.75 -3.04 0.03
N VAL A 76 -27.81 -2.10 0.01
CA VAL A 76 -28.07 -0.66 -0.10
C VAL A 76 -27.54 -0.15 -1.44
N TYR A 77 -28.45 0.36 -2.28
CA TYR A 77 -28.12 1.00 -3.54
C TYR A 77 -28.94 2.29 -3.68
N PRO A 78 -28.35 3.41 -4.16
CA PRO A 78 -26.96 3.60 -4.58
C PRO A 78 -25.97 3.66 -3.40
N SER A 79 -24.75 3.17 -3.56
CA SER A 79 -23.69 3.26 -2.54
C SER A 79 -22.35 3.69 -3.13
N LYS A 80 -21.48 4.28 -2.32
CA LYS A 80 -20.13 4.71 -2.75
C LYS A 80 -19.21 3.55 -3.15
N HIS A 81 -19.58 2.32 -2.77
CA HIS A 81 -18.77 1.13 -2.94
C HIS A 81 -19.24 0.23 -4.09
N LEU A 82 -20.44 0.47 -4.64
CA LEU A 82 -21.02 -0.32 -5.71
C LEU A 82 -21.58 0.60 -6.80
N GLU A 83 -21.00 0.52 -7.98
CA GLU A 83 -21.46 1.23 -9.18
C GLU A 83 -21.85 0.20 -10.25
N ILE A 84 -23.06 0.32 -10.78
CA ILE A 84 -23.58 -0.56 -11.83
C ILE A 84 -23.85 0.30 -13.06
N GLU A 85 -23.22 -0.03 -14.18
CA GLU A 85 -23.28 0.73 -15.43
C GLU A 85 -23.61 -0.21 -16.61
N GLY A 86 -24.21 0.35 -17.67
CA GLY A 86 -24.39 -0.35 -18.96
C GLY A 86 -25.70 -1.10 -19.17
N TYR A 87 -26.64 -1.08 -18.22
CA TYR A 87 -27.96 -1.68 -18.38
C TYR A 87 -28.97 -0.72 -19.01
N ASN A 88 -29.93 -1.25 -19.78
CA ASN A 88 -30.99 -0.49 -20.44
C ASN A 88 -32.37 -1.14 -20.24
N ILE A 89 -32.43 -2.47 -20.26
CA ILE A 89 -33.63 -3.30 -20.13
C ILE A 89 -33.80 -3.78 -18.68
N LEU A 90 -32.70 -4.17 -18.02
CA LEU A 90 -32.75 -4.63 -16.64
C LEU A 90 -33.03 -3.48 -15.68
N THR A 91 -33.77 -3.76 -14.61
CA THR A 91 -33.86 -2.84 -13.49
C THR A 91 -32.76 -3.11 -12.48
N THR A 92 -32.29 -2.06 -11.80
CA THR A 92 -31.28 -2.19 -10.75
C THR A 92 -31.70 -3.16 -9.64
N GLU A 93 -33.01 -3.21 -9.33
CA GLU A 93 -33.55 -4.14 -8.34
C GLU A 93 -33.39 -5.61 -8.74
N GLN A 94 -33.57 -5.94 -10.02
CA GLN A 94 -33.36 -7.29 -10.54
C GLN A 94 -31.90 -7.70 -10.43
N ILE A 95 -30.99 -6.80 -10.81
CA ILE A 95 -29.54 -7.03 -10.73
C ILE A 95 -29.13 -7.22 -9.25
N LEU A 96 -29.58 -6.35 -8.35
CA LEU A 96 -29.28 -6.46 -6.92
C LEU A 96 -29.85 -7.74 -6.30
N LYS A 97 -31.04 -8.16 -6.72
CA LYS A 97 -31.66 -9.40 -6.25
C LYS A 97 -30.82 -10.62 -6.63
N GLU A 98 -30.23 -10.65 -7.83
CA GLU A 98 -29.31 -11.73 -8.21
C GLU A 98 -27.97 -11.63 -7.48
N LEU A 99 -27.40 -10.43 -7.36
CA LEU A 99 -26.14 -10.21 -6.63
C LEU A 99 -26.23 -10.63 -5.15
N LYS A 100 -27.37 -10.39 -4.49
CA LYS A 100 -27.64 -10.82 -3.10
C LYS A 100 -27.59 -12.32 -2.90
N LYS A 101 -27.84 -13.13 -3.94
CA LYS A 101 -27.75 -14.60 -3.83
C LYS A 101 -26.31 -15.07 -3.74
N VAL A 102 -25.34 -14.27 -4.18
CA VAL A 102 -23.93 -14.62 -4.14
C VAL A 102 -23.36 -14.27 -2.76
N LYS A 103 -22.88 -15.28 -2.03
CA LYS A 103 -22.18 -15.07 -0.76
C LYS A 103 -20.81 -14.44 -1.02
N LEU A 104 -20.65 -13.18 -0.62
CA LEU A 104 -19.33 -12.54 -0.56
C LEU A 104 -18.44 -13.27 0.45
N GLN A 105 -17.26 -13.69 0.01
CA GLN A 105 -16.27 -14.28 0.90
C GLN A 105 -15.67 -13.16 1.78
N ASP A 106 -15.39 -13.46 3.04
CA ASP A 106 -14.76 -12.52 3.98
C ASP A 106 -13.25 -12.40 3.71
N LYS A 107 -12.94 -11.89 2.52
CA LYS A 107 -11.59 -11.77 1.97
C LYS A 107 -11.40 -10.36 1.42
N PRO A 108 -10.16 -9.85 1.39
CA PRO A 108 -9.88 -8.58 0.77
C PRO A 108 -10.18 -8.63 -0.74
N LEU A 109 -10.58 -7.49 -1.30
CA LEU A 109 -11.10 -7.38 -2.67
C LEU A 109 -10.17 -7.98 -3.74
N TYR A 110 -8.85 -7.91 -3.53
CA TYR A 110 -7.86 -8.47 -4.45
C TYR A 110 -7.85 -10.01 -4.49
N LEU A 111 -8.33 -10.69 -3.44
CA LEU A 111 -8.45 -12.15 -3.38
C LEU A 111 -9.84 -12.67 -3.75
N ILE A 112 -10.83 -11.79 -3.87
CA ILE A 112 -12.19 -12.21 -4.23
C ILE A 112 -12.21 -12.65 -5.69
N ASP A 113 -12.74 -13.84 -5.94
CA ASP A 113 -13.00 -14.34 -7.29
C ASP A 113 -14.27 -13.68 -7.85
N THR A 114 -14.09 -12.76 -8.79
CA THR A 114 -15.19 -12.04 -9.44
C THR A 114 -15.87 -12.88 -10.51
N ARG A 115 -15.26 -13.97 -11.00
CA ARG A 115 -15.79 -14.78 -12.09
C ARG A 115 -17.10 -15.47 -11.72
N ILE A 116 -17.26 -15.80 -10.44
CA ILE A 116 -18.50 -16.40 -9.93
C ILE A 116 -19.65 -15.39 -10.07
N ILE A 117 -19.39 -14.12 -9.75
CA ILE A 117 -20.39 -13.05 -9.84
C ILE A 117 -20.68 -12.72 -11.31
N GLU A 118 -19.65 -12.66 -12.16
CA GLU A 118 -19.78 -12.45 -13.61
C GLU A 118 -20.68 -13.52 -14.24
N LYS A 119 -20.35 -14.80 -14.02
CA LYS A 119 -21.15 -15.92 -14.55
C LYS A 119 -22.60 -15.90 -14.08
N ARG A 120 -22.84 -15.54 -12.81
CA ARG A 120 -24.20 -15.43 -12.27
C ARG A 120 -25.01 -14.31 -12.91
N LEU A 121 -24.37 -13.19 -13.24
CA LEU A 121 -25.02 -12.13 -14.00
C LEU A 121 -25.27 -12.55 -15.45
N GLU A 122 -24.35 -13.29 -16.07
CA GLU A 122 -24.49 -13.83 -17.43
C GLU A 122 -25.58 -14.91 -17.55
N GLU A 123 -25.96 -15.58 -16.45
CA GLU A 123 -27.11 -16.49 -16.41
C GLU A 123 -28.46 -15.76 -16.59
N MET A 124 -28.51 -14.43 -16.41
CA MET A 124 -29.73 -13.66 -16.61
C MET A 124 -30.05 -13.54 -18.11
N PRO A 125 -31.30 -13.80 -18.55
CA PRO A 125 -31.67 -13.85 -19.97
C PRO A 125 -31.26 -12.63 -20.83
N PRO A 126 -31.40 -11.38 -20.35
CA PRO A 126 -31.02 -10.21 -21.16
C PRO A 126 -29.52 -9.92 -21.16
N VAL A 127 -28.71 -10.59 -20.33
CA VAL A 127 -27.29 -10.29 -20.18
C VAL A 127 -26.48 -11.07 -21.21
N ASN A 128 -25.75 -10.33 -22.05
CA ASN A 128 -24.78 -10.93 -22.96
C ASN A 128 -23.48 -11.24 -22.23
N LYS A 129 -22.96 -10.23 -21.50
CA LYS A 129 -21.68 -10.31 -20.81
C LYS A 129 -21.67 -9.41 -19.59
N ALA A 130 -21.11 -9.89 -18.49
CA ALA A 130 -20.89 -9.10 -17.29
C ALA A 130 -19.39 -8.98 -17.02
N ILE A 131 -18.91 -7.76 -16.79
CA ILE A 131 -17.49 -7.51 -16.49
C ILE A 131 -17.41 -6.76 -15.17
N ILE A 132 -16.65 -7.31 -14.23
CA ILE A 132 -16.49 -6.71 -12.91
C ILE A 132 -15.09 -6.12 -12.78
N ARG A 133 -15.04 -4.81 -12.55
CA ARG A 133 -13.80 -4.09 -12.23
C ARG A 133 -13.68 -3.88 -10.73
N ARG A 134 -12.46 -4.10 -10.24
CA ARG A 134 -12.08 -3.94 -8.83
C ARG A 134 -11.24 -2.69 -8.69
N TYR A 135 -11.64 -1.78 -7.81
CA TYR A 135 -10.85 -0.63 -7.41
C TYR A 135 -10.37 -0.82 -5.98
N TRP A 136 -9.05 -0.74 -5.79
CA TRP A 136 -8.43 -1.15 -4.55
C TRP A 136 -8.51 -0.10 -3.44
N LEU A 137 -8.52 1.19 -3.77
CA LEU A 137 -8.47 2.26 -2.77
C LEU A 137 -9.39 3.46 -3.13
N PRO A 138 -10.40 3.78 -2.31
CA PRO A 138 -11.04 2.87 -1.34
C PRO A 138 -11.65 1.65 -2.08
N SER A 139 -11.90 0.55 -1.38
CA SER A 139 -12.49 -0.65 -2.01
C SER A 139 -13.84 -0.32 -2.68
N ARG A 140 -13.89 -0.43 -4.01
CA ARG A 140 -15.12 -0.28 -4.80
C ARG A 140 -15.21 -1.37 -5.85
N LEU A 141 -16.45 -1.79 -6.12
CA LEU A 141 -16.79 -2.72 -7.18
C LEU A 141 -17.57 -1.97 -8.26
N ARG A 142 -17.09 -2.01 -9.50
CA ARG A 142 -17.84 -1.49 -10.64
C ARG A 142 -18.24 -2.64 -11.55
N ILE A 143 -19.52 -2.77 -11.80
CA ILE A 143 -20.12 -3.83 -12.61
C ILE A 143 -20.56 -3.19 -13.92
N TYR A 144 -19.98 -3.65 -15.02
CA TYR A 144 -20.42 -3.32 -16.37
C TYR A 144 -21.25 -4.47 -16.90
N ILE A 145 -22.48 -4.18 -17.30
CA ILE A 145 -23.39 -5.15 -17.88
C ILE A 145 -23.53 -4.78 -19.35
N ASP A 146 -23.28 -5.75 -20.23
CA ASP A 146 -23.60 -5.66 -21.65
C ASP A 146 -24.86 -6.49 -21.88
N GLU A 147 -25.92 -5.83 -22.32
CA GLU A 147 -27.22 -6.45 -22.56
C GLU A 147 -27.39 -6.81 -24.04
N ARG A 148 -28.12 -7.90 -24.30
CA ARG A 148 -28.51 -8.28 -25.65
C ARG A 148 -29.54 -7.30 -26.18
N THR A 149 -29.40 -6.89 -27.43
CA THR A 149 -30.44 -6.13 -28.12
C THR A 149 -31.56 -7.08 -28.55
N PRO A 150 -32.81 -6.90 -28.06
CA PRO A 150 -33.89 -7.78 -28.43
C PRO A 150 -34.29 -7.56 -29.88
N VAL A 151 -34.51 -8.65 -30.60
CA VAL A 151 -35.04 -8.61 -31.97
C VAL A 151 -36.52 -8.20 -31.94
N LEU A 152 -37.24 -8.57 -30.88
CA LEU A 152 -38.65 -8.26 -30.68
C LEU A 152 -38.92 -7.79 -29.24
N SER A 153 -39.58 -6.65 -29.11
CA SER A 153 -40.01 -6.07 -27.84
C SER A 153 -41.52 -6.23 -27.68
N ILE A 154 -41.97 -6.98 -26.68
CA ILE A 154 -43.39 -7.14 -26.36
C ILE A 154 -43.73 -6.22 -25.20
N THR A 155 -44.48 -5.16 -25.49
CA THR A 155 -44.88 -4.17 -24.48
C THR A 155 -46.39 -4.27 -24.24
N PRO A 156 -46.85 -4.80 -23.09
CA PRO A 156 -48.28 -4.94 -22.81
C PRO A 156 -48.99 -3.60 -22.55
N ASN A 157 -48.25 -2.53 -22.19
CA ASN A 157 -48.78 -1.18 -21.98
C ASN A 157 -47.69 -0.14 -22.28
N PRO A 158 -47.97 0.95 -23.02
CA PRO A 158 -46.97 1.97 -23.38
C PRO A 158 -46.24 2.64 -22.20
N LYS A 159 -46.74 2.52 -20.97
CA LYS A 159 -46.08 3.05 -19.76
C LYS A 159 -45.16 2.05 -19.03
N VAL A 160 -45.13 0.78 -19.44
CA VAL A 160 -44.38 -0.29 -18.74
C VAL A 160 -43.12 -0.64 -19.53
N ALA A 161 -42.04 -0.96 -18.83
CA ALA A 161 -40.79 -1.39 -19.45
C ALA A 161 -41.05 -2.61 -20.37
N PRO A 162 -40.51 -2.61 -21.60
CA PRO A 162 -40.73 -3.67 -22.56
C PRO A 162 -40.20 -5.01 -22.05
N ILE A 163 -40.97 -6.08 -22.25
CA ILE A 163 -40.51 -7.44 -21.99
C ILE A 163 -39.85 -7.94 -23.27
N ALA A 164 -38.55 -8.16 -23.18
CA ALA A 164 -37.73 -8.58 -24.31
C ALA A 164 -37.83 -10.09 -24.56
N ALA A 165 -37.99 -10.48 -25.82
CA ALA A 165 -37.75 -11.84 -26.28
C ALA A 165 -36.38 -11.87 -26.98
N PHE A 166 -35.52 -12.80 -26.56
CA PHE A 166 -34.14 -12.96 -27.02
C PHE A 166 -33.96 -14.24 -27.82
#